data_AF-A0A2I9D2J7-F1
#
_entry.id   AF-A0A2I9D2J7-F1
#
_cell.length_a   1.000
_cell.length_b   1.000
_cell.length_c   1.000
_cell.angle_alpha   90.00
_cell.angle_beta   90.00
_cell.angle_gamma   90.00
#
_symmetry.space_group_name_H-M   'P 1'
#
loop_
_entity.id
_entity.type
_entity.pdbx_description
1 polymer ?
#
loop_
_entity_poly.entity_id
_entity_poly.type
_entity_poly.pdbx_seq_one_letter_code
_entity_poly.pdbx_strand_id
1 'polypeptide(L)'
;MQYAAEAIYLSLPLKAINLTSAARMSYALAATHLGRTEEAYAEYQKVTAIPVSNPRQKHYAALNCCGIHLMRGEDFSARKIIDLLKEGHPEDAPAMVTWQYARALSGLLDPEEEIAPCPRSTYDVLNRALQLLMISLDPHKRDAANDILSLMRNWRPKSELHDATSAWIQTTALLHLDKPYLAAQRVQAASPFYPLAELLVTGAKIEIGLHHEGLDLEPLGDLCRKVQALFDRLPSQEARDGLAAKFSLWHPRAAAFVALSPYSVYELVAAAMPSVFTDGRPIQVYGRTVTTHLPFVQLSLEAFGLDATVVRDQSVERKRMADVLNVPWGTTRRMLPVVPPSLLIYHYLRLAEKEGPLWRRAARELAHSHGTVPTTNGGHLRTQRATLEDALQRLLDAEIDTQQFSRMIQALHRRRRAA
;
A
#
# COMPACT_ATOMS: atom_id res chain seq x y z
N MET A 1 -8.08 -31.08 -7.44
CA MET A 1 -7.14 -32.09 -6.87
C MET A 1 -6.21 -31.51 -5.80
N GLN A 2 -5.73 -30.26 -5.91
CA GLN A 2 -4.78 -29.65 -4.96
C GLN A 2 -5.28 -29.68 -3.49
N TYR A 3 -6.54 -29.26 -3.25
CA TYR A 3 -7.16 -29.30 -1.91
C TYR A 3 -7.34 -30.71 -1.31
N ALA A 4 -7.47 -31.76 -2.14
CA ALA A 4 -7.66 -33.12 -1.64
C ALA A 4 -6.35 -33.71 -1.06
N ALA A 5 -5.20 -33.34 -1.64
CA ALA A 5 -3.89 -33.73 -1.11
C ALA A 5 -3.55 -32.96 0.18
N GLU A 6 -3.93 -31.68 0.26
CA GLU A 6 -3.78 -30.86 1.47
C GLU A 6 -4.63 -31.38 2.63
N ALA A 7 -5.86 -31.84 2.35
CA ALA A 7 -6.75 -32.43 3.34
C ALA A 7 -6.18 -33.68 4.01
N ILE A 8 -5.40 -34.51 3.29
CA ILE A 8 -4.72 -35.68 3.86
C ILE A 8 -3.73 -35.24 4.93
N TYR A 9 -2.90 -34.23 4.64
CA TYR A 9 -1.93 -33.74 5.61
C TYR A 9 -2.61 -33.02 6.78
N LEU A 10 -3.67 -32.25 6.54
CA LEU A 10 -4.41 -31.60 7.62
C LEU A 10 -5.19 -32.57 8.53
N SER A 11 -5.44 -33.80 8.08
CA SER A 11 -6.04 -34.85 8.91
C SER A 11 -5.07 -35.49 9.90
N LEU A 12 -3.77 -35.16 9.82
CA LEU A 12 -2.75 -35.73 10.70
C LEU A 12 -2.99 -35.31 12.17
N PRO A 13 -2.99 -36.25 13.12
CA PRO A 13 -3.20 -35.94 14.53
C PRO A 13 -1.96 -35.26 15.12
N LEU A 14 -1.91 -33.93 15.10
CA LEU A 14 -0.76 -33.12 15.56
C LEU A 14 -0.32 -33.39 17.02
N LYS A 15 -1.22 -33.95 17.84
CA LYS A 15 -0.96 -34.37 19.23
C LYS A 15 -0.20 -35.70 19.34
N ALA A 16 -0.01 -36.44 18.25
CA ALA A 16 0.76 -37.68 18.29
C ALA A 16 2.25 -37.38 18.53
N ILE A 17 2.82 -38.06 19.52
CA ILE A 17 4.18 -37.82 20.05
C ILE A 17 5.26 -38.07 18.98
N ASN A 18 5.00 -38.94 18.00
CA ASN A 18 5.99 -39.43 17.03
C ASN A 18 5.83 -38.88 15.60
N LEU A 19 5.17 -37.74 15.41
CA LEU A 19 5.07 -37.13 14.08
C LEU A 19 6.47 -36.71 13.58
N THR A 20 6.90 -37.27 12.45
CA THR A 20 8.20 -36.99 11.84
C THR A 20 8.30 -35.53 11.39
N SER A 21 9.52 -34.99 11.32
CA SER A 21 9.75 -33.63 10.81
C SER A 21 9.21 -33.43 9.38
N ALA A 22 9.26 -34.47 8.54
CA ALA A 22 8.69 -34.44 7.19
C ALA A 22 7.17 -34.27 7.21
N ALA A 23 6.45 -35.03 8.03
CA ALA A 23 5.00 -34.94 8.13
C ALA A 23 4.54 -33.61 8.74
N ARG A 24 5.27 -33.07 9.74
CA ARG A 24 5.02 -31.72 10.27
C ARG A 24 5.26 -30.63 9.23
N MET A 25 6.32 -30.75 8.43
CA MET A 25 6.61 -29.82 7.34
C MET A 25 5.48 -29.82 6.29
N SER A 26 4.99 -31.01 5.90
CA SER A 26 3.88 -31.14 4.95
C SER A 26 2.56 -30.61 5.53
N TYR A 27 2.28 -30.85 6.80
CA TYR A 27 1.14 -30.24 7.50
C TYR A 27 1.25 -28.72 7.47
N ALA A 28 2.40 -28.18 7.88
CA ALA A 28 2.62 -26.74 7.97
C ALA A 28 2.46 -26.07 6.59
N LEU A 29 2.94 -26.71 5.52
CA LEU A 29 2.75 -26.23 4.16
C LEU A 29 1.27 -26.20 3.74
N ALA A 30 0.53 -27.28 4.02
CA ALA A 30 -0.91 -27.32 3.75
C ALA A 30 -1.68 -26.28 4.58
N ALA A 31 -1.30 -26.08 5.84
CA ALA A 31 -1.87 -25.07 6.72
C ALA A 31 -1.59 -23.65 6.20
N THR A 32 -0.39 -23.36 5.70
CA THR A 32 -0.05 -22.10 5.01
C THR A 32 -0.95 -21.87 3.80
N HIS A 33 -1.17 -22.89 2.96
CA HIS A 33 -2.00 -22.77 1.75
C HIS A 33 -3.47 -22.50 2.04
N LEU A 34 -3.97 -22.94 3.20
CA LEU A 34 -5.35 -22.74 3.65
C LEU A 34 -5.51 -21.60 4.66
N GLY A 35 -4.47 -20.76 4.80
CA GLY A 35 -4.50 -19.58 5.67
C GLY A 35 -4.52 -19.84 7.17
N ARG A 36 -4.23 -21.07 7.61
CA ARG A 36 -4.05 -21.43 9.03
C ARG A 36 -2.64 -21.05 9.50
N THR A 37 -2.32 -19.76 9.45
CA THR A 37 -0.95 -19.26 9.58
C THR A 37 -0.34 -19.52 10.96
N GLU A 38 -1.13 -19.43 12.04
CA GLU A 38 -0.66 -19.73 13.41
C GLU A 38 -0.31 -21.21 13.58
N GLU A 39 -1.15 -22.11 13.07
CA GLU A 39 -0.88 -23.55 13.09
C GLU A 39 0.37 -23.88 12.27
N ALA A 40 0.49 -23.30 11.07
CA ALA A 40 1.65 -23.48 10.21
C ALA A 40 2.93 -23.02 10.92
N TYR A 41 2.90 -21.82 11.51
CA TYR A 41 4.04 -21.24 12.23
C TYR A 41 4.50 -22.13 13.39
N ALA A 42 3.56 -22.57 14.23
CA ALA A 42 3.87 -23.46 15.36
C ALA A 42 4.51 -24.78 14.91
N GLU A 43 4.05 -25.36 13.80
CA GLU A 43 4.62 -26.59 13.26
C GLU A 43 6.01 -26.37 12.62
N TYR A 44 6.24 -25.27 11.90
CA TYR A 44 7.58 -24.93 11.41
C TYR A 44 8.57 -24.71 12.56
N GLN A 45 8.18 -24.02 13.63
CA GLN A 45 9.01 -23.86 14.83
C GLN A 45 9.40 -25.21 15.44
N LYS A 46 8.45 -26.14 15.56
CA LYS A 46 8.74 -27.50 16.02
C LYS A 46 9.75 -28.20 15.12
N VAL A 47 9.62 -28.09 13.79
CA VAL A 47 10.58 -28.67 12.83
C VAL A 47 12.00 -28.11 13.05
N THR A 48 12.13 -26.80 13.29
CA THR A 48 13.43 -26.17 13.57
C THR A 48 14.04 -26.62 14.90
N ALA A 49 13.21 -26.94 15.89
CA ALA A 49 13.65 -27.34 17.24
C ALA A 49 14.01 -28.84 17.35
N ILE A 50 13.53 -29.71 16.45
CA ILE A 50 13.83 -31.16 16.50
C ILE A 50 15.33 -31.40 16.25
N PRO A 51 16.09 -32.00 17.18
CA PRO A 51 17.53 -32.20 17.01
C PRO A 51 17.89 -33.06 15.79
N VAL A 52 17.12 -34.13 15.56
CA VAL A 52 17.34 -35.14 14.50
C VAL A 52 16.78 -34.75 13.13
N SER A 53 16.16 -33.58 12.96
CA SER A 53 15.62 -33.20 11.65
C SER A 53 16.75 -32.84 10.68
N ASN A 54 16.57 -33.22 9.41
CA ASN A 54 17.55 -32.96 8.35
C ASN A 54 17.83 -31.45 8.27
N PRO A 55 19.09 -31.00 8.19
CA PRO A 55 19.45 -29.58 8.06
C PRO A 55 18.65 -28.84 6.98
N ARG A 56 18.40 -29.50 5.84
CA ARG A 56 17.60 -28.93 4.75
C ARG A 56 16.15 -28.65 5.14
N GLN A 57 15.55 -29.51 5.96
CA GLN A 57 14.18 -29.30 6.47
C GLN A 57 14.15 -28.17 7.48
N LYS A 58 15.14 -28.08 8.39
CA LYS A 58 15.26 -26.94 9.31
C LYS A 58 15.41 -25.63 8.55
N HIS A 59 16.24 -25.63 7.52
CA HIS A 59 16.46 -24.47 6.65
C HIS A 59 15.17 -23.98 6.00
N TYR A 60 14.43 -24.86 5.32
CA TYR A 60 13.16 -24.44 4.70
C TYR A 60 12.07 -24.09 5.72
N ALA A 61 12.02 -24.77 6.87
CA ALA A 61 11.10 -24.40 7.94
C ALA A 61 11.39 -22.98 8.46
N ALA A 62 12.67 -22.63 8.64
CA ALA A 62 13.09 -21.30 9.03
C ALA A 62 12.76 -20.24 7.95
N LEU A 63 12.97 -20.54 6.66
CA LEU A 63 12.55 -19.66 5.57
C LEU A 63 11.03 -19.42 5.56
N ASN A 64 10.23 -20.45 5.81
CA ASN A 64 8.78 -20.31 5.90
C ASN A 64 8.35 -19.51 7.14
N CYS A 65 9.01 -19.68 8.29
CA CYS A 65 8.82 -18.82 9.46
C CYS A 65 9.14 -17.36 9.12
N CYS A 66 10.24 -17.09 8.41
CA CYS A 66 10.58 -15.75 7.94
C CYS A 66 9.47 -15.18 7.04
N GLY A 67 8.98 -15.94 6.06
CA GLY A 67 7.85 -15.53 5.22
C GLY A 67 6.59 -15.21 6.02
N ILE A 68 6.24 -16.01 7.04
CA ILE A 68 5.10 -15.74 7.91
C ILE A 68 5.30 -14.44 8.70
N HIS A 69 6.47 -14.22 9.29
CA HIS A 69 6.79 -12.97 9.99
C HIS A 69 6.65 -11.74 9.07
N LEU A 70 7.20 -11.81 7.85
CA LEU A 70 7.05 -10.73 6.86
C LEU A 70 5.58 -10.41 6.56
N MET A 71 4.76 -11.45 6.36
CA MET A 71 3.33 -11.27 6.07
C MET A 71 2.50 -10.85 7.28
N ARG A 72 3.04 -10.94 8.50
CA ARG A 72 2.48 -10.38 9.73
C ARG A 72 2.96 -8.95 10.01
N GLY A 73 3.94 -8.44 9.26
CA GLY A 73 4.56 -7.13 9.50
C GLY A 73 5.72 -7.17 10.49
N GLU A 74 6.19 -8.35 10.89
CA GLU A 74 7.25 -8.54 11.90
C GLU A 74 8.63 -8.53 11.23
N ASP A 75 9.05 -7.35 10.74
CA ASP A 75 10.26 -7.18 9.94
C ASP A 75 11.56 -7.47 10.70
N PHE A 76 11.63 -7.13 11.99
CA PHE A 76 12.80 -7.37 12.81
C PHE A 76 12.98 -8.88 13.06
N SER A 77 11.88 -9.56 13.39
CA SER A 77 11.84 -11.00 13.59
C SER A 77 12.19 -11.76 12.31
N ALA A 78 11.63 -11.35 11.16
CA ALA A 78 11.98 -11.90 9.85
C ALA A 78 13.46 -11.70 9.50
N ARG A 79 13.98 -10.48 9.72
CA ARG A 79 15.38 -10.16 9.44
C ARG A 79 16.35 -10.96 10.32
N LYS A 80 16.04 -11.14 11.60
CA LYS A 80 16.87 -11.96 12.49
C LYS A 80 17.00 -13.40 11.97
N ILE A 81 15.90 -13.99 11.47
CA ILE A 81 15.93 -15.34 10.90
C ILE A 81 16.77 -15.38 9.63
N ILE A 82 16.59 -14.43 8.71
CA ILE A 82 17.27 -14.49 7.41
C ILE A 82 18.76 -14.17 7.51
N ASP A 83 19.18 -13.30 8.41
CA ASP A 83 20.58 -13.01 8.67
C ASP A 83 21.30 -14.28 9.18
N LEU A 84 20.70 -15.01 10.12
CA LEU A 84 21.21 -16.31 10.61
C LEU A 84 21.31 -17.36 9.49
N LEU A 85 20.32 -17.42 8.60
CA LEU A 85 20.33 -18.37 7.47
C LEU A 85 21.42 -18.04 6.45
N LYS A 86 21.67 -16.75 6.20
CA LYS A 86 22.72 -16.30 5.27
C LYS A 86 24.12 -16.54 5.79
N GLU A 87 24.35 -16.39 7.09
CA GLU A 87 25.63 -16.73 7.73
C GLU A 87 25.96 -18.22 7.55
N GLY A 88 24.96 -19.09 7.63
CA GLY A 88 25.13 -20.54 7.43
C GLY A 88 25.20 -20.98 5.97
N HIS A 89 24.51 -20.27 5.06
CA HIS A 89 24.33 -20.68 3.67
C HIS A 89 24.30 -19.47 2.69
N PRO A 90 25.44 -18.79 2.44
CA PRO A 90 25.48 -17.53 1.71
C PRO A 90 25.07 -17.62 0.22
N GLU A 91 25.20 -18.80 -0.40
CA GLU A 91 24.85 -19.05 -1.81
C GLU A 91 23.47 -19.70 -2.00
N ASP A 92 22.68 -19.86 -0.93
CA ASP A 92 21.37 -20.52 -1.03
C ASP A 92 20.35 -19.64 -1.74
N ALA A 93 20.02 -19.99 -2.98
CA ALA A 93 19.08 -19.23 -3.83
C ALA A 93 17.70 -19.00 -3.18
N PRO A 94 17.06 -19.98 -2.50
CA PRO A 94 15.86 -19.76 -1.69
C PRO A 94 16.00 -18.69 -0.59
N ALA A 95 17.10 -18.69 0.17
CA ALA A 95 17.35 -17.68 1.18
C ALA A 95 17.58 -16.30 0.55
N MET A 96 18.35 -16.22 -0.55
CA MET A 96 18.57 -14.97 -1.28
C MET A 96 17.27 -14.39 -1.84
N VAL A 97 16.44 -15.19 -2.52
CA VAL A 97 15.19 -14.69 -3.12
C VAL A 97 14.17 -14.27 -2.05
N THR A 98 14.14 -14.95 -0.90
CA THR A 98 13.30 -14.57 0.25
C THR A 98 13.79 -13.26 0.86
N TRP A 99 15.11 -13.05 0.92
CA TRP A 99 15.71 -11.79 1.40
C TRP A 99 15.39 -10.63 0.45
N GLN A 100 15.50 -10.87 -0.85
CA GLN A 100 15.10 -9.91 -1.87
C GLN A 100 13.61 -9.58 -1.75
N TYR A 101 12.74 -10.57 -1.47
CA TYR A 101 11.31 -10.34 -1.25
C TYR A 101 11.03 -9.50 -0.01
N ALA A 102 11.69 -9.79 1.11
CA ALA A 102 11.60 -8.97 2.33
C ALA A 102 11.98 -7.50 2.06
N ARG A 103 13.11 -7.28 1.39
CA ARG A 103 13.56 -5.94 0.99
C ARG A 103 12.58 -5.29 0.01
N ALA A 104 12.05 -6.04 -0.95
CA ALA A 104 11.10 -5.55 -1.93
C ALA A 104 9.83 -5.03 -1.26
N LEU A 105 9.23 -5.81 -0.35
CA LEU A 105 8.04 -5.41 0.40
C LEU A 105 8.23 -4.14 1.25
N SER A 106 9.45 -3.87 1.71
CA SER A 106 9.80 -2.65 2.46
C SER A 106 10.35 -1.52 1.57
N GLY A 107 10.34 -1.70 0.24
CA GLY A 107 10.85 -0.71 -0.71
C GLY A 107 12.37 -0.52 -0.65
N LEU A 108 13.12 -1.48 -0.12
CA LEU A 108 14.58 -1.45 0.07
C LEU A 108 15.35 -2.26 -0.98
N LEU A 109 14.66 -2.91 -1.91
CA LEU A 109 15.28 -3.64 -3.01
C LEU A 109 15.70 -2.65 -4.09
N ASP A 110 16.95 -2.71 -4.51
CA ASP A 110 17.46 -1.81 -5.54
C ASP A 110 16.77 -2.11 -6.88
N PRO A 111 16.26 -1.10 -7.61
CA PRO A 111 15.74 -1.27 -8.96
C PRO A 111 16.70 -1.95 -9.95
N GLU A 112 18.02 -1.80 -9.74
CA GLU A 112 19.07 -2.34 -10.60
C GLU A 112 19.61 -3.70 -10.11
N GLU A 113 19.23 -4.14 -8.91
CA GLU A 113 19.68 -5.42 -8.35
C GLU A 113 19.12 -6.60 -9.16
N GLU A 114 19.99 -7.52 -9.56
CA GLU A 114 19.59 -8.74 -10.26
C GLU A 114 18.80 -9.65 -9.32
N ILE A 115 17.63 -10.12 -9.78
CA ILE A 115 16.80 -11.05 -9.03
C ILE A 115 17.40 -12.45 -9.14
N ALA A 116 17.71 -13.06 -7.99
CA ALA A 116 18.23 -14.42 -7.95
C ALA A 116 17.20 -15.39 -8.55
N PRO A 117 17.56 -16.18 -9.58
CA PRO A 117 16.65 -17.15 -10.17
C PRO A 117 16.35 -18.27 -9.18
N CYS A 118 15.08 -18.58 -8.97
CA CYS A 118 14.67 -19.66 -8.07
C CYS A 118 13.59 -20.52 -8.73
N PRO A 119 13.96 -21.58 -9.48
CA PRO A 119 13.03 -22.36 -10.32
C PRO A 119 11.84 -22.99 -9.57
N ARG A 120 11.96 -23.15 -8.25
CA ARG A 120 10.94 -23.76 -7.39
C ARG A 120 10.11 -22.73 -6.62
N SER A 121 10.55 -21.47 -6.58
CA SER A 121 9.86 -20.38 -5.87
C SER A 121 9.07 -19.52 -6.85
N THR A 122 8.06 -18.86 -6.33
CA THR A 122 7.26 -17.81 -7.01
C THR A 122 7.80 -16.41 -6.74
N TYR A 123 8.81 -16.29 -5.86
CA TYR A 123 9.33 -15.00 -5.41
C TYR A 123 10.16 -14.27 -6.47
N ASP A 124 10.74 -14.93 -7.45
CA ASP A 124 11.51 -14.27 -8.50
C ASP A 124 10.65 -13.31 -9.35
N VAL A 125 9.50 -13.78 -9.83
CA VAL A 125 8.54 -12.97 -10.59
C VAL A 125 7.94 -11.88 -9.70
N LEU A 126 7.60 -12.20 -8.45
CA LEU A 126 7.06 -11.22 -7.51
C LEU A 126 8.08 -10.14 -7.15
N ASN A 127 9.34 -10.51 -6.92
CA ASN A 127 10.43 -9.56 -6.64
C ASN A 127 10.63 -8.64 -7.84
N ARG A 128 10.65 -9.19 -9.06
CA ARG A 128 10.77 -8.37 -10.27
C ARG A 128 9.59 -7.43 -10.44
N ALA A 129 8.37 -7.91 -10.21
CA ALA A 129 7.17 -7.09 -10.27
C ALA A 129 7.17 -5.97 -9.21
N LEU A 130 7.65 -6.25 -7.99
CA LEU A 130 7.81 -5.24 -6.94
C LEU A 130 8.89 -4.21 -7.26
N GLN A 131 10.03 -4.62 -7.84
CA GLN A 131 11.05 -3.68 -8.33
C GLN A 131 10.47 -2.72 -9.38
N LEU A 132 9.76 -3.26 -10.37
CA LEU A 132 9.09 -2.45 -11.39
C LEU A 132 8.02 -1.54 -10.78
N LEU A 133 7.30 -2.01 -9.75
CA LEU A 133 6.33 -1.18 -9.03
C LEU A 133 7.02 -0.01 -8.34
N MET A 134 8.16 -0.23 -7.67
CA MET A 134 8.97 0.85 -7.10
C MET A 134 9.44 1.85 -8.14
N ILE A 135 9.89 1.37 -9.31
CA ILE A 135 10.29 2.23 -10.43
C ILE A 135 9.11 3.08 -10.89
N SER A 136 7.92 2.50 -10.99
CA SER A 136 6.70 3.19 -11.46
C SER A 136 6.19 4.28 -10.53
N LEU A 137 6.72 4.38 -9.30
CA LEU A 137 6.42 5.50 -8.38
C LEU A 137 7.01 6.82 -8.89
N ASP A 138 8.03 6.78 -9.77
CA ASP A 138 8.50 7.95 -10.49
C ASP A 138 7.53 8.29 -11.63
N PRO A 139 6.90 9.49 -11.63
CA PRO A 139 5.99 9.91 -12.70
C PRO A 139 6.59 9.87 -14.11
N HIS A 140 7.91 9.91 -14.24
CA HIS A 140 8.61 9.83 -15.52
C HIS A 140 8.85 8.40 -16.00
N LYS A 141 8.58 7.38 -15.17
CA LYS A 141 8.81 5.96 -15.46
C LYS A 141 7.51 5.14 -15.41
N ARG A 142 6.38 5.76 -15.77
CA ARG A 142 5.05 5.11 -15.80
C ARG A 142 5.02 3.85 -16.68
N ASP A 143 5.89 3.74 -17.68
CA ASP A 143 5.99 2.55 -18.53
C ASP A 143 6.33 1.27 -17.75
N ALA A 144 7.03 1.38 -16.62
CA ALA A 144 7.30 0.24 -15.75
C ALA A 144 6.01 -0.42 -15.23
N ALA A 145 4.89 0.32 -15.12
CA ALA A 145 3.60 -0.26 -14.76
C ALA A 145 3.03 -1.17 -15.87
N ASN A 146 3.28 -0.86 -17.15
CA ASN A 146 2.92 -1.74 -18.26
C ASN A 146 3.78 -3.01 -18.28
N ASP A 147 5.06 -2.91 -17.90
CA ASP A 147 5.96 -4.05 -17.81
C ASP A 147 5.52 -5.03 -16.73
N ILE A 148 5.01 -4.54 -15.59
CA ILE A 148 4.41 -5.38 -14.53
C ILE A 148 3.25 -6.21 -15.10
N LEU A 149 2.31 -5.55 -15.78
CA LEU A 149 1.13 -6.21 -16.34
C LEU A 149 1.52 -7.25 -17.40
N SER A 150 2.56 -6.96 -18.19
CA SER A 150 3.09 -7.87 -19.21
C SER A 150 3.78 -9.08 -18.58
N LEU A 151 4.64 -8.85 -17.58
CA LEU A 151 5.34 -9.88 -16.81
C LEU A 151 4.35 -10.86 -16.16
N MET A 152 3.25 -10.34 -15.60
CA MET A 152 2.32 -11.13 -14.82
C MET A 152 1.13 -11.69 -15.63
N ARG A 153 1.02 -11.36 -16.92
CA ARG A 153 -0.14 -11.74 -17.77
C ARG A 153 -0.40 -13.24 -17.82
N ASN A 154 0.66 -14.04 -17.95
CA ASN A 154 0.58 -15.50 -18.08
C ASN A 154 1.09 -16.23 -16.84
N TRP A 155 1.51 -15.49 -15.81
CA TRP A 155 2.02 -16.07 -14.59
C TRP A 155 0.87 -16.48 -13.69
N ARG A 156 0.89 -17.73 -13.22
CA ARG A 156 -0.13 -18.26 -12.31
C ARG A 156 0.50 -18.53 -10.94
N PRO A 157 0.02 -17.88 -9.87
CA PRO A 157 0.47 -18.14 -8.53
C PRO A 157 0.13 -19.57 -8.11
N LYS A 158 1.01 -20.21 -7.34
CA LYS A 158 0.84 -21.59 -6.86
C LYS A 158 0.13 -21.69 -5.50
N SER A 159 -0.05 -20.56 -4.82
CA SER A 159 -0.71 -20.46 -3.53
C SER A 159 -1.61 -19.22 -3.47
N GLU A 160 -2.63 -19.28 -2.63
CA GLU A 160 -3.61 -18.19 -2.46
C GLU A 160 -2.95 -16.91 -1.92
N LEU A 161 -1.87 -17.02 -1.13
CA LEU A 161 -1.06 -15.86 -0.71
C LEU A 161 -0.49 -15.10 -1.91
N HIS A 162 0.20 -15.82 -2.80
CA HIS A 162 0.82 -15.20 -3.96
C HIS A 162 -0.24 -14.67 -4.93
N ASP A 163 -1.43 -15.29 -4.94
CA ASP A 163 -2.58 -14.79 -5.69
C ASP A 163 -3.01 -13.40 -5.21
N ALA A 164 -3.27 -13.24 -3.91
CA ALA A 164 -3.62 -11.95 -3.32
C ALA A 164 -2.51 -10.89 -3.53
N THR A 165 -1.25 -11.24 -3.29
CA THR A 165 -0.12 -10.33 -3.54
C THR A 165 -0.04 -9.93 -5.01
N SER A 166 -0.25 -10.88 -5.92
CA SER A 166 -0.19 -10.59 -7.35
C SER A 166 -1.33 -9.71 -7.84
N ALA A 167 -2.54 -9.95 -7.34
CA ALA A 167 -3.71 -9.13 -7.61
C ALA A 167 -3.49 -7.71 -7.11
N TRP A 168 -2.93 -7.54 -5.90
CA TRP A 168 -2.55 -6.25 -5.37
C TRP A 168 -1.53 -5.52 -6.27
N ILE A 169 -0.40 -6.16 -6.60
CA ILE A 169 0.64 -5.54 -7.45
C ILE A 169 0.06 -5.05 -8.79
N GLN A 170 -0.73 -5.89 -9.45
CA GLN A 170 -1.36 -5.53 -10.73
C GLN A 170 -2.40 -4.42 -10.58
N THR A 171 -3.15 -4.41 -9.48
CA THR A 171 -4.13 -3.36 -9.17
C THR A 171 -3.43 -2.02 -8.98
N THR A 172 -2.34 -1.98 -8.21
CA THR A 172 -1.54 -0.77 -8.00
C THR A 172 -0.92 -0.27 -9.31
N ALA A 173 -0.40 -1.18 -10.15
CA ALA A 173 0.11 -0.83 -11.48
C ALA A 173 -0.99 -0.22 -12.37
N LEU A 174 -2.22 -0.76 -12.34
CA LEU A 174 -3.35 -0.20 -13.08
C LEU A 174 -3.76 1.18 -12.55
N LEU A 175 -3.68 1.41 -11.24
CA LEU A 175 -3.92 2.72 -10.64
C LEU A 175 -2.87 3.75 -11.07
N HIS A 176 -1.59 3.38 -11.17
CA HIS A 176 -0.54 4.25 -11.71
C HIS A 176 -0.75 4.61 -13.20
N LEU A 177 -1.52 3.79 -13.92
CA LEU A 177 -1.90 4.00 -15.32
C LEU A 177 -3.26 4.71 -15.46
N ASP A 178 -3.82 5.26 -14.38
CA ASP A 178 -5.13 5.92 -14.35
C ASP A 178 -6.27 5.01 -14.87
N LYS A 179 -6.25 3.72 -14.52
CA LYS A 179 -7.25 2.71 -14.93
C LYS A 179 -8.01 2.12 -13.73
N PRO A 180 -8.77 2.93 -12.97
CA PRO A 180 -9.43 2.49 -11.74
C PRO A 180 -10.48 1.39 -11.96
N TYR A 181 -11.18 1.38 -13.09
CA TYR A 181 -12.18 0.35 -13.39
C TYR A 181 -11.55 -1.04 -13.60
N LEU A 182 -10.41 -1.11 -14.31
CA LEU A 182 -9.68 -2.37 -14.49
C LEU A 182 -9.01 -2.81 -13.18
N ALA A 183 -8.53 -1.85 -12.39
CA ALA A 183 -8.02 -2.11 -11.04
C ALA A 183 -9.12 -2.74 -10.16
N ALA A 184 -10.34 -2.19 -10.21
CA ALA A 184 -11.51 -2.72 -9.50
C ALA A 184 -11.83 -4.17 -9.86
N GLN A 185 -11.88 -4.50 -11.15
CA GLN A 185 -12.11 -5.87 -11.61
C GLN A 185 -11.04 -6.84 -11.10
N ARG A 186 -9.78 -6.39 -11.02
CA ARG A 186 -8.66 -7.23 -10.57
C ARG A 186 -8.72 -7.54 -9.08
N VAL A 187 -8.96 -6.51 -8.26
CA VAL A 187 -8.90 -6.65 -6.80
C VAL A 187 -10.13 -7.34 -6.21
N GLN A 188 -11.28 -7.28 -6.90
CA GLN A 188 -12.53 -7.87 -6.43
C GLN A 188 -12.44 -9.39 -6.24
N ALA A 189 -11.64 -10.07 -7.06
CA ALA A 189 -11.45 -11.52 -6.99
C ALA A 189 -10.48 -11.97 -5.88
N ALA A 190 -9.73 -11.05 -5.27
CA ALA A 190 -8.71 -11.39 -4.29
C ALA A 190 -9.33 -11.74 -2.93
N SER A 191 -8.96 -12.90 -2.37
CA SER A 191 -9.34 -13.33 -1.02
C SER A 191 -8.09 -13.48 -0.14
N PRO A 192 -7.59 -12.38 0.45
CA PRO A 192 -6.40 -12.42 1.29
C PRO A 192 -6.73 -12.97 2.69
N PHE A 193 -5.80 -13.77 3.24
CA PHE A 193 -5.87 -14.31 4.61
C PHE A 193 -4.63 -14.02 5.44
N TYR A 194 -3.60 -13.41 4.83
CA TYR A 194 -2.44 -12.89 5.55
C TYR A 194 -2.65 -11.41 5.89
N PRO A 195 -2.27 -10.95 7.09
CA PRO A 195 -2.49 -9.56 7.52
C PRO A 195 -1.98 -8.51 6.53
N LEU A 196 -0.75 -8.63 6.04
CA LEU A 196 -0.20 -7.69 5.07
C LEU A 196 -0.94 -7.72 3.72
N ALA A 197 -1.27 -8.91 3.20
CA ALA A 197 -2.01 -9.02 1.95
C ALA A 197 -3.44 -8.44 2.09
N GLU A 198 -4.08 -8.68 3.23
CA GLU A 198 -5.41 -8.14 3.55
C GLU A 198 -5.38 -6.62 3.62
N LEU A 199 -4.36 -6.05 4.27
CA LEU A 199 -4.15 -4.60 4.35
C LEU A 199 -3.94 -3.98 2.97
N LEU A 200 -3.09 -4.58 2.13
CA LEU A 200 -2.76 -4.05 0.81
C LEU A 200 -3.93 -4.16 -0.18
N VAL A 201 -4.67 -5.28 -0.16
CA VAL A 201 -5.89 -5.45 -0.96
C VAL A 201 -6.98 -4.47 -0.51
N THR A 202 -7.19 -4.32 0.80
CA THR A 202 -8.13 -3.33 1.36
C THR A 202 -7.70 -1.91 1.00
N GLY A 203 -6.40 -1.63 1.06
CA GLY A 203 -5.77 -0.41 0.61
C GLY A 203 -6.09 -0.04 -0.82
N ALA A 204 -5.89 -0.97 -1.73
CA ALA A 204 -6.19 -0.77 -3.14
C ALA A 204 -7.68 -0.48 -3.38
N LYS A 205 -8.60 -1.14 -2.65
CA LYS A 205 -10.04 -0.84 -2.70
C LYS A 205 -10.34 0.59 -2.24
N ILE A 206 -9.69 1.04 -1.16
CA ILE A 206 -9.80 2.43 -0.68
C ILE A 206 -9.26 3.38 -1.75
N GLU A 207 -8.06 3.15 -2.30
CA GLU A 207 -7.49 4.03 -3.33
C GLU A 207 -8.34 4.13 -4.59
N ILE A 208 -8.97 3.02 -5.01
CA ILE A 208 -9.96 3.04 -6.09
C ILE A 208 -11.14 3.94 -5.71
N GLY A 209 -11.72 3.80 -4.52
CA GLY A 209 -12.85 4.63 -4.08
C GLY A 209 -12.49 6.12 -3.88
N LEU A 210 -11.22 6.41 -3.60
CA LEU A 210 -10.68 7.78 -3.49
C LEU A 210 -10.32 8.39 -4.85
N HIS A 211 -10.21 7.59 -5.91
CA HIS A 211 -9.89 8.06 -7.25
C HIS A 211 -11.05 8.89 -7.84
N HIS A 212 -10.74 9.94 -8.60
CA HIS A 212 -11.75 10.85 -9.17
C HIS A 212 -12.67 10.17 -10.20
N GLU A 213 -12.13 9.22 -10.98
CA GLU A 213 -12.89 8.31 -11.86
C GLU A 213 -13.16 6.93 -11.20
N GLY A 214 -12.93 6.84 -9.89
CA GLY A 214 -13.09 5.64 -9.10
C GLY A 214 -14.55 5.23 -8.88
N LEU A 215 -14.73 3.97 -8.47
CA LEU A 215 -16.02 3.47 -7.98
C LEU A 215 -15.85 2.82 -6.60
N ASP A 216 -16.86 2.96 -5.76
CA ASP A 216 -16.89 2.29 -4.46
C ASP A 216 -17.19 0.80 -4.68
N LEU A 217 -16.18 -0.06 -4.53
CA LEU A 217 -16.34 -1.52 -4.53
C LEU A 217 -17.07 -2.02 -3.29
N GLU A 218 -16.77 -1.38 -2.17
CA GLU A 218 -17.36 -1.57 -0.85
C GLU A 218 -17.46 -0.18 -0.21
N PRO A 219 -18.36 0.04 0.76
CA PRO A 219 -18.43 1.32 1.46
C PRO A 219 -17.08 1.67 2.11
N LEU A 220 -16.56 2.88 1.87
CA LEU A 220 -15.25 3.28 2.40
C LEU A 220 -15.19 3.21 3.93
N GLY A 221 -16.28 3.53 4.64
CA GLY A 221 -16.33 3.40 6.10
C GLY A 221 -16.19 1.95 6.59
N ASP A 222 -16.74 0.97 5.86
CA ASP A 222 -16.52 -0.45 6.15
C ASP A 222 -15.06 -0.85 5.92
N LEU A 223 -14.43 -0.34 4.86
CA LEU A 223 -13.01 -0.59 4.60
C LEU A 223 -12.13 0.02 5.71
N CYS A 224 -12.43 1.22 6.20
CA CYS A 224 -11.74 1.81 7.35
C CYS A 224 -11.90 0.95 8.62
N ARG A 225 -13.12 0.47 8.92
CA ARG A 225 -13.37 -0.44 10.04
C ARG A 225 -12.60 -1.76 9.90
N LYS A 226 -12.49 -2.31 8.68
CA LYS A 226 -11.68 -3.51 8.41
C LYS A 226 -10.20 -3.27 8.70
N VAL A 227 -9.66 -2.12 8.29
CA VAL A 227 -8.27 -1.77 8.61
C VAL A 227 -8.09 -1.64 10.13
N GLN A 228 -8.98 -0.96 10.84
CA GLN A 228 -8.91 -0.86 12.30
C GLN A 228 -8.96 -2.25 12.97
N ALA A 229 -9.94 -3.07 12.64
CA ALA A 229 -10.08 -4.42 13.18
C ALA A 229 -8.87 -5.32 12.86
N LEU A 230 -8.26 -5.14 11.70
CA LEU A 230 -7.01 -5.81 11.33
C LEU A 230 -5.86 -5.43 12.26
N PHE A 231 -5.72 -4.17 12.64
CA PHE A 231 -4.67 -3.73 13.56
C PHE A 231 -4.95 -4.16 15.00
N ASP A 232 -6.20 -4.13 15.44
CA ASP A 232 -6.61 -4.52 16.79
C ASP A 232 -6.30 -6.00 17.09
N ARG A 233 -6.33 -6.88 16.08
CA ARG A 233 -6.02 -8.31 16.22
C ARG A 233 -4.52 -8.64 16.13
N LEU A 234 -3.64 -7.67 15.83
CA LEU A 234 -2.21 -7.95 15.72
C LEU A 234 -1.57 -8.10 17.10
N PRO A 235 -0.79 -9.18 17.32
CA PRO A 235 -0.34 -9.55 18.66
C PRO A 235 0.78 -8.67 19.19
N SER A 236 1.59 -8.06 18.32
CA SER A 236 2.83 -7.37 18.68
C SER A 236 2.87 -5.92 18.17
N GLN A 237 3.58 -5.04 18.89
CA GLN A 237 3.83 -3.67 18.42
C GLN A 237 4.65 -3.68 17.12
N GLU A 238 5.62 -4.60 17.01
CA GLU A 238 6.42 -4.78 15.80
C GLU A 238 5.54 -5.02 14.57
N ALA A 239 4.55 -5.92 14.67
CA ALA A 239 3.61 -6.19 13.60
C ALA A 239 2.79 -4.94 13.22
N ARG A 240 2.27 -4.20 14.21
CA ARG A 240 1.48 -2.98 13.97
C ARG A 240 2.31 -1.92 13.26
N ASP A 241 3.50 -1.60 13.78
CA ASP A 241 4.40 -0.61 13.18
C ASP A 241 4.84 -1.03 11.77
N GLY A 242 5.20 -2.30 11.58
CA GLY A 242 5.67 -2.82 10.30
C GLY A 242 4.59 -2.90 9.23
N LEU A 243 3.33 -3.18 9.60
CA LEU A 243 2.20 -3.09 8.68
C LEU A 243 1.84 -1.62 8.37
N ALA A 244 1.85 -0.74 9.37
CA ALA A 244 1.61 0.69 9.15
C ALA A 244 2.63 1.31 8.19
N ALA A 245 3.92 0.99 8.37
CA ALA A 245 4.98 1.44 7.50
C ALA A 245 4.78 0.96 6.05
N LYS A 246 4.43 -0.32 5.85
CA LYS A 246 4.17 -0.88 4.51
C LYS A 246 2.91 -0.29 3.87
N PHE A 247 1.86 -0.05 4.66
CA PHE A 247 0.63 0.55 4.14
C PHE A 247 0.85 1.97 3.65
N SER A 248 1.53 2.80 4.46
CA SER A 248 1.91 4.16 4.07
C SER A 248 2.92 4.20 2.91
N LEU A 249 3.77 3.18 2.78
CA LEU A 249 4.70 3.01 1.67
C LEU A 249 3.96 2.76 0.34
N TRP A 250 3.01 1.82 0.33
CA TRP A 250 2.40 1.32 -0.90
C TRP A 250 1.06 1.97 -1.27
N HIS A 251 0.29 2.44 -0.28
CA HIS A 251 -0.99 3.10 -0.46
C HIS A 251 -1.07 4.38 0.36
N PRO A 252 -0.22 5.38 0.09
CA PRO A 252 -0.14 6.60 0.92
C PRO A 252 -1.47 7.34 1.03
N ARG A 253 -2.31 7.34 -0.03
CA ARG A 253 -3.62 8.00 0.00
C ARG A 253 -4.60 7.26 0.90
N ALA A 254 -4.67 5.94 0.78
CA ALA A 254 -5.52 5.13 1.65
C ALA A 254 -5.05 5.17 3.11
N ALA A 255 -3.73 5.12 3.35
CA ALA A 255 -3.16 5.22 4.68
C ALA A 255 -3.50 6.55 5.35
N ALA A 256 -3.32 7.67 4.64
CA ALA A 256 -3.68 9.00 5.15
C ALA A 256 -5.20 9.14 5.40
N PHE A 257 -6.02 8.57 4.51
CA PHE A 257 -7.47 8.54 4.67
C PHE A 257 -7.94 7.74 5.88
N VAL A 258 -7.31 6.60 6.20
CA VAL A 258 -7.66 5.84 7.40
C VAL A 258 -7.12 6.54 8.65
N ALA A 259 -5.87 7.02 8.60
CA ALA A 259 -5.20 7.67 9.72
C ALA A 259 -5.94 8.90 10.25
N LEU A 260 -6.59 9.67 9.38
CA LEU A 260 -7.32 10.89 9.76
C LEU A 260 -8.84 10.67 9.85
N SER A 261 -9.30 9.42 9.76
CA SER A 261 -10.72 9.06 9.87
C SER A 261 -11.17 8.91 11.33
N PRO A 262 -12.49 8.81 11.60
CA PRO A 262 -13.01 8.41 12.91
C PRO A 262 -12.57 7.02 13.38
N TYR A 263 -12.06 6.16 12.47
CA TYR A 263 -11.57 4.81 12.74
C TYR A 263 -10.03 4.75 12.67
N SER A 264 -9.38 5.84 13.07
CA SER A 264 -7.93 5.95 13.02
C SER A 264 -7.24 4.93 13.92
N VAL A 265 -6.04 4.53 13.51
CA VAL A 265 -5.15 3.64 14.25
C VAL A 265 -3.87 4.41 14.56
N TYR A 266 -3.39 4.32 15.79
CA TYR A 266 -2.26 5.13 16.27
C TYR A 266 -1.00 4.97 15.40
N GLU A 267 -0.64 3.72 15.06
CA GLU A 267 0.53 3.42 14.24
C GLU A 267 0.39 3.99 12.82
N LEU A 268 -0.83 3.99 12.26
CA LEU A 268 -1.11 4.61 10.97
C LEU A 268 -1.05 6.13 11.03
N VAL A 269 -1.50 6.76 12.12
CA VAL A 269 -1.35 8.19 12.33
C VAL A 269 0.12 8.57 12.27
N ALA A 270 0.98 7.87 13.02
CA ALA A 270 2.42 8.12 13.01
C ALA A 270 3.06 7.91 11.63
N ALA A 271 2.67 6.85 10.92
CA ALA A 271 3.28 6.50 9.63
C ALA A 271 2.77 7.35 8.44
N ALA A 272 1.49 7.75 8.45
CA ALA A 272 0.83 8.33 7.27
C ALA A 272 0.65 9.85 7.34
N MET A 273 0.42 10.43 8.52
CA MET A 273 0.20 11.88 8.66
C MET A 273 1.30 12.74 8.02
N PRO A 274 2.59 12.40 8.10
CA PRO A 274 3.65 13.21 7.49
C PRO A 274 3.49 13.42 5.97
N SER A 275 2.74 12.56 5.28
CA SER A 275 2.46 12.68 3.84
C SER A 275 1.40 13.72 3.49
N VAL A 276 0.54 14.09 4.45
CA VAL A 276 -0.48 15.14 4.27
C VAL A 276 0.18 16.48 4.51
N PHE A 277 0.15 17.36 3.51
CA PHE A 277 0.74 18.69 3.68
C PHE A 277 -0.16 19.61 4.50
N THR A 278 0.45 20.53 5.24
CA THR A 278 -0.23 21.63 5.96
C THR A 278 -0.11 22.91 5.13
N ASP A 279 -1.24 23.52 4.78
CA ASP A 279 -1.31 24.80 4.10
C ASP A 279 -0.92 25.96 5.04
N GLY A 280 0.39 26.17 5.16
CA GLY A 280 1.01 27.26 5.90
C GLY A 280 1.71 28.26 4.97
N ARG A 281 2.20 29.35 5.55
CA ARG A 281 3.11 30.30 4.90
C ARG A 281 4.45 30.28 5.64
N PRO A 282 5.38 29.37 5.31
CA PRO A 282 5.39 28.42 4.17
C PRO A 282 4.68 27.08 4.41
N ILE A 283 4.42 26.31 3.34
CA ILE A 283 3.79 24.97 3.41
C ILE A 283 4.74 24.01 4.14
N GLN A 284 4.17 23.12 4.95
CA GLN A 284 4.92 22.05 5.61
C GLN A 284 4.48 20.68 5.12
N VAL A 285 5.44 19.79 4.88
CA VAL A 285 5.22 18.38 4.54
C VAL A 285 6.40 17.56 5.08
N TYR A 286 6.15 16.38 5.66
CA TYR A 286 7.19 15.60 6.35
C TYR A 286 8.00 16.39 7.40
N GLY A 287 7.35 17.33 8.10
CA GLY A 287 7.99 18.22 9.08
C GLY A 287 9.00 19.21 8.46
N ARG A 288 9.03 19.33 7.14
CA ARG A 288 9.94 20.20 6.39
C ARG A 288 9.15 21.29 5.67
N THR A 289 9.77 22.46 5.62
CA THR A 289 9.22 23.65 4.98
C THR A 289 9.49 23.65 3.48
N VAL A 290 8.46 23.89 2.67
CA VAL A 290 8.56 24.11 1.23
C VAL A 290 8.00 25.50 0.90
N THR A 291 8.85 26.38 0.36
CA THR A 291 8.48 27.78 0.08
C THR A 291 7.63 27.95 -1.18
N THR A 292 7.55 26.94 -2.03
CA THR A 292 6.83 26.99 -3.30
C THR A 292 5.46 26.33 -3.20
N HIS A 293 4.40 27.09 -3.46
CA HIS A 293 3.02 26.62 -3.34
C HIS A 293 2.46 25.99 -4.62
N LEU A 294 2.99 26.36 -5.80
CA LEU A 294 2.43 25.95 -7.09
C LEU A 294 2.34 24.41 -7.27
N PRO A 295 3.37 23.62 -6.91
CA PRO A 295 3.27 22.16 -7.01
C PRO A 295 2.14 21.57 -6.15
N PHE A 296 1.88 22.11 -4.95
CA PHE A 296 0.80 21.64 -4.09
C PHE A 296 -0.59 22.01 -4.62
N VAL A 297 -0.71 23.15 -5.32
CA VAL A 297 -1.93 23.50 -6.06
C VAL A 297 -2.15 22.53 -7.22
N GLN A 298 -1.10 22.20 -7.98
CA GLN A 298 -1.21 21.22 -9.08
C GLN A 298 -1.65 19.86 -8.55
N LEU A 299 -1.00 19.34 -7.51
CA LEU A 299 -1.39 18.09 -6.84
C LEU A 299 -2.85 18.10 -6.38
N SER A 300 -3.30 19.21 -5.79
CA SER A 300 -4.68 19.35 -5.32
C SER A 300 -5.66 19.30 -6.49
N LEU A 301 -5.38 20.00 -7.60
CA LEU A 301 -6.26 20.00 -8.78
C LEU A 301 -6.29 18.64 -9.49
N GLU A 302 -5.12 18.01 -9.67
CA GLU A 302 -4.97 16.71 -10.31
C GLU A 302 -5.69 15.60 -9.53
N ALA A 303 -5.75 15.70 -8.19
CA ALA A 303 -6.51 14.78 -7.36
C ALA A 303 -8.02 14.75 -7.68
N PHE A 304 -8.56 15.81 -8.29
CA PHE A 304 -9.95 15.91 -8.76
C PHE A 304 -10.08 15.75 -10.29
N GLY A 305 -9.04 15.28 -10.99
CA GLY A 305 -9.05 15.11 -12.45
C GLY A 305 -9.01 16.44 -13.22
N LEU A 306 -8.61 17.53 -12.57
CA LEU A 306 -8.45 18.82 -13.23
C LEU A 306 -7.03 18.93 -13.80
N ASP A 307 -6.93 19.18 -15.10
CA ASP A 307 -5.63 19.41 -15.75
C ASP A 307 -4.93 20.63 -15.13
N ALA A 308 -3.79 20.38 -14.48
CA ALA A 308 -2.98 21.40 -13.84
C ALA A 308 -1.68 21.70 -14.61
N THR A 309 -1.68 21.50 -15.94
CA THR A 309 -0.55 21.85 -16.80
C THR A 309 -0.26 23.35 -16.76
N VAL A 310 0.99 23.70 -16.49
CA VAL A 310 1.51 25.06 -16.47
C VAL A 310 2.54 25.21 -17.59
N VAL A 311 2.36 26.23 -18.44
CA VAL A 311 3.18 26.44 -19.65
C VAL A 311 4.57 27.02 -19.34
N ARG A 312 4.74 27.70 -18.19
CA ARG A 312 6.02 28.28 -17.80
C ARG A 312 7.00 27.22 -17.27
N ASP A 313 8.30 27.51 -17.31
CA ASP A 313 9.30 26.66 -16.66
C ASP A 313 9.07 26.58 -15.15
N GLN A 314 9.06 25.35 -14.63
CA GLN A 314 8.88 25.02 -13.21
C GLN A 314 10.11 24.33 -12.61
N SER A 315 11.25 24.37 -13.29
CA SER A 315 12.48 23.67 -12.89
C SER A 315 12.89 23.99 -11.45
N VAL A 316 12.81 25.26 -11.05
CA VAL A 316 13.18 25.73 -9.70
C VAL A 316 12.20 25.22 -8.65
N GLU A 317 10.88 25.32 -8.88
CA GLU A 317 9.87 24.86 -7.94
C GLU A 317 9.91 23.34 -7.77
N ARG A 318 10.08 22.60 -8.87
CA ARG A 318 10.24 21.15 -8.84
C ARG A 318 11.49 20.74 -8.09
N LYS A 319 12.61 21.44 -8.30
CA LYS A 319 13.86 21.17 -7.56
C LYS A 319 13.68 21.39 -6.06
N ARG A 320 13.08 22.51 -5.65
CA ARG A 320 12.83 22.79 -4.21
C ARG A 320 11.96 21.73 -3.55
N MET A 321 10.92 21.27 -4.24
CA MET A 321 10.07 20.20 -3.76
C MET A 321 10.82 18.86 -3.70
N ALA A 322 11.58 18.53 -4.75
CA ALA A 322 12.38 17.32 -4.81
C ALA A 322 13.45 17.26 -3.71
N ASP A 323 14.11 18.38 -3.40
CA ASP A 323 15.11 18.46 -2.32
C ASP A 323 14.51 18.11 -0.94
N VAL A 324 13.22 18.39 -0.73
CA VAL A 324 12.51 18.08 0.51
C VAL A 324 12.04 16.63 0.54
N LEU A 325 11.49 16.14 -0.59
CA LEU A 325 10.84 14.83 -0.68
C LEU A 325 11.77 13.68 -1.04
N ASN A 326 12.94 13.95 -1.64
CA ASN A 326 13.87 12.93 -2.08
C ASN A 326 14.85 12.53 -0.97
N VAL A 327 14.47 11.51 -0.20
CA VAL A 327 15.20 11.06 0.99
C VAL A 327 15.99 9.78 0.72
N PRO A 328 17.09 9.55 1.46
CA PRO A 328 17.73 8.23 1.50
C PRO A 328 16.73 7.16 1.97
N TRP A 329 16.73 6.00 1.31
CA TRP A 329 15.84 4.88 1.64
C TRP A 329 16.60 3.56 1.46
N GLY A 330 17.29 3.11 2.51
CA GLY A 330 18.25 2.00 2.39
C GLY A 330 19.44 2.40 1.53
N THR A 331 19.70 1.63 0.47
CA THR A 331 20.77 1.91 -0.50
C THR A 331 20.34 2.84 -1.63
N THR A 332 19.05 3.13 -1.75
CA THR A 332 18.49 3.93 -2.85
C THR A 332 18.01 5.30 -2.34
N ARG A 333 17.50 6.12 -3.27
CA ARG A 333 16.79 7.35 -2.95
C ARG A 333 15.34 7.20 -3.35
N ARG A 334 14.44 7.78 -2.54
CA ARG A 334 13.01 7.69 -2.76
C ARG A 334 12.37 9.06 -2.64
N MET A 335 11.53 9.38 -3.61
CA MET A 335 10.61 10.50 -3.53
C MET A 335 9.41 10.10 -2.67
N LEU A 336 9.25 10.80 -1.54
CA LEU A 336 8.14 10.57 -0.62
C LEU A 336 6.80 11.07 -1.23
N PRO A 337 5.71 10.32 -1.06
CA PRO A 337 4.40 10.69 -1.61
C PRO A 337 3.81 11.90 -0.87
N VAL A 338 3.03 12.72 -1.57
CA VAL A 338 2.35 13.88 -0.98
C VAL A 338 0.85 13.74 -1.21
N VAL A 339 0.06 13.83 -0.14
CA VAL A 339 -1.40 13.71 -0.16
C VAL A 339 -2.02 15.08 0.08
N PRO A 340 -2.88 15.57 -0.83
CA PRO A 340 -3.60 16.82 -0.62
C PRO A 340 -4.72 16.67 0.42
N PRO A 341 -4.83 17.56 1.41
CA PRO A 341 -5.90 17.50 2.42
C PRO A 341 -7.27 17.67 1.78
N SER A 342 -7.39 18.50 0.73
CA SER A 342 -8.64 18.69 -0.04
C SER A 342 -9.27 17.38 -0.53
N LEU A 343 -8.45 16.41 -1.00
CA LEU A 343 -8.93 15.09 -1.41
C LEU A 343 -9.58 14.35 -0.25
N LEU A 344 -8.92 14.31 0.90
CA LEU A 344 -9.42 13.61 2.09
C LEU A 344 -10.69 14.28 2.64
N ILE A 345 -10.69 15.62 2.72
CA ILE A 345 -11.84 16.42 3.16
C ILE A 345 -13.06 16.11 2.31
N TYR A 346 -12.92 16.12 0.99
CA TYR A 346 -14.02 15.79 0.08
C TYR A 346 -14.60 14.40 0.35
N HIS A 347 -13.74 13.38 0.45
CA HIS A 347 -14.21 12.00 0.65
C HIS A 347 -14.81 11.77 2.03
N TYR A 348 -14.35 12.47 3.08
CA TYR A 348 -15.03 12.47 4.38
C TYR A 348 -16.40 13.13 4.31
N LEU A 349 -16.56 14.23 3.58
CA LEU A 349 -17.86 14.86 3.38
C LEU A 349 -18.79 13.95 2.57
N ARG A 350 -18.26 13.25 1.56
CA ARG A 350 -18.98 12.21 0.81
C ARG A 350 -19.51 11.09 1.71
N LEU A 351 -18.69 10.62 2.65
CA LEU A 351 -19.14 9.64 3.63
C LEU A 351 -20.11 10.22 4.65
N ALA A 352 -19.94 11.47 5.07
CA ALA A 352 -20.79 12.10 6.05
C ALA A 352 -22.27 12.18 5.61
N GLU A 353 -22.53 12.28 4.30
CA GLU A 353 -23.89 12.21 3.76
C GLU A 353 -24.59 10.87 4.01
N LYS A 354 -23.84 9.77 4.15
CA LYS A 354 -24.37 8.42 4.36
C LYS A 354 -24.21 7.93 5.80
N GLU A 355 -23.05 8.21 6.41
CA GLU A 355 -22.63 7.66 7.70
C GLU A 355 -22.67 8.67 8.86
N GLY A 356 -22.95 9.95 8.57
CA GLY A 356 -23.31 10.93 9.59
C GLY A 356 -22.17 11.83 10.11
N PRO A 357 -22.34 12.44 11.31
CA PRO A 357 -21.64 13.65 11.71
C PRO A 357 -20.16 13.46 12.09
N LEU A 358 -19.75 12.25 12.47
CA LEU A 358 -18.34 11.98 12.84
C LEU A 358 -17.39 12.25 11.67
N TRP A 359 -17.78 11.82 10.46
CA TRP A 359 -17.02 12.07 9.23
C TRP A 359 -16.99 13.56 8.87
N ARG A 360 -18.10 14.29 9.06
CA ARG A 360 -18.13 15.74 8.85
C ARG A 360 -17.22 16.47 9.84
N ARG A 361 -17.15 16.01 11.10
CA ARG A 361 -16.21 16.55 12.09
C ARG A 361 -14.77 16.30 11.67
N ALA A 362 -14.43 15.08 11.26
CA ALA A 362 -13.08 14.77 10.76
C ALA A 362 -12.68 15.67 9.57
N ALA A 363 -13.60 15.92 8.63
CA ALA A 363 -13.38 16.84 7.52
C ALA A 363 -13.09 18.28 7.99
N ARG A 364 -13.85 18.78 8.97
CA ARG A 364 -13.67 20.14 9.52
C ARG A 364 -12.38 20.29 10.32
N GLU A 365 -12.04 19.30 11.14
CA GLU A 365 -10.78 19.28 11.90
C GLU A 365 -9.59 19.24 10.93
N LEU A 366 -9.68 18.46 9.85
CA LEU A 366 -8.65 18.41 8.82
C LEU A 366 -8.52 19.75 8.08
N ALA A 367 -9.64 20.36 7.69
CA ALA A 367 -9.65 21.69 7.07
C ALA A 367 -9.05 22.77 7.99
N HIS A 368 -9.33 22.70 9.30
CA HIS A 368 -8.79 23.63 10.28
C HIS A 368 -7.27 23.47 10.49
N SER A 369 -6.81 22.22 10.58
CA SER A 369 -5.41 21.92 10.91
C SER A 369 -4.46 21.93 9.71
N HIS A 370 -4.92 21.50 8.53
CA HIS A 370 -4.10 21.36 7.32
C HIS A 370 -4.50 22.29 6.18
N GLY A 371 -5.59 23.04 6.34
CA GLY A 371 -6.16 23.87 5.28
C GLY A 371 -6.90 23.07 4.22
N THR A 372 -7.35 23.77 3.17
CA THR A 372 -8.13 23.18 2.07
C THR A 372 -7.29 23.12 0.78
N VAL A 373 -7.13 24.25 0.09
CA VAL A 373 -6.38 24.36 -1.17
C VAL A 373 -5.39 25.52 -1.07
N PRO A 374 -4.07 25.27 -1.20
CA PRO A 374 -3.08 26.32 -1.05
C PRO A 374 -3.29 27.52 -1.96
N THR A 375 -3.01 28.71 -1.44
CA THR A 375 -2.98 29.94 -2.23
C THR A 375 -1.63 30.10 -2.94
N THR A 376 -1.64 30.49 -4.21
CA THR A 376 -0.43 30.88 -4.96
C THR A 376 -0.49 32.37 -5.30
N ASN A 377 0.67 33.03 -5.29
CA ASN A 377 0.77 34.46 -5.65
C ASN A 377 0.69 34.72 -7.16
N GLY A 378 0.76 33.68 -8.00
CA GLY A 378 0.74 33.79 -9.45
C GLY A 378 -0.65 33.73 -10.06
N GLY A 379 -0.80 34.21 -11.29
CA GLY A 379 -2.07 34.12 -12.04
C GLY A 379 -2.40 32.72 -12.58
N HIS A 380 -1.41 31.84 -12.71
CA HIS A 380 -1.62 30.47 -13.21
C HIS A 380 -2.45 29.63 -12.24
N LEU A 381 -3.39 28.86 -12.80
CA LEU A 381 -4.32 27.99 -12.07
C LEU A 381 -5.22 28.72 -11.04
N ARG A 382 -5.19 30.05 -11.01
CA ARG A 382 -5.94 30.87 -10.03
C ARG A 382 -7.44 30.60 -10.09
N THR A 383 -8.01 30.53 -11.30
CA THR A 383 -9.45 30.30 -11.49
C THR A 383 -9.86 28.89 -11.08
N GLN A 384 -9.10 27.87 -11.50
CA GLN A 384 -9.37 26.47 -11.14
C GLN A 384 -9.26 26.27 -9.63
N ARG A 385 -8.18 26.78 -9.03
CA ARG A 385 -7.96 26.75 -7.57
C ARG A 385 -9.08 27.45 -6.83
N ALA A 386 -9.45 28.66 -7.24
CA ALA A 386 -10.51 29.42 -6.59
C ALA A 386 -11.87 28.72 -6.66
N THR A 387 -12.18 28.09 -7.80
CA THR A 387 -13.43 27.35 -7.95
C THR A 387 -13.44 26.08 -7.10
N LEU A 388 -12.33 25.35 -7.03
CA LEU A 388 -12.22 24.15 -6.18
C LEU A 388 -12.33 24.52 -4.69
N GLU A 389 -11.62 25.55 -4.25
CA GLU A 389 -11.66 26.04 -2.87
C GLU A 389 -13.07 26.51 -2.48
N ASP A 390 -13.72 27.33 -3.32
CA ASP A 390 -15.09 27.80 -3.10
C ASP A 390 -16.07 26.61 -2.99
N ALA A 391 -16.02 25.68 -3.95
CA ALA A 391 -16.88 24.51 -3.93
C ALA A 391 -16.66 23.65 -2.67
N LEU A 392 -15.41 23.46 -2.25
CA LEU A 392 -15.08 22.65 -1.08
C LEU A 392 -15.52 23.34 0.22
N GLN A 393 -15.39 24.66 0.30
CA GLN A 393 -15.85 25.45 1.45
C GLN A 393 -17.37 25.39 1.58
N ARG A 394 -18.10 25.59 0.47
CA ARG A 394 -19.56 25.48 0.44
C ARG A 394 -20.04 24.08 0.83
N LEU A 395 -19.27 23.04 0.48
CA LEU A 395 -19.56 21.66 0.91
C LEU A 395 -19.31 21.46 2.43
N LEU A 396 -18.24 22.05 2.98
CA LEU A 396 -17.94 22.03 4.43
C LEU A 396 -19.03 22.72 5.27
N ASP A 397 -19.55 23.82 4.74
CA ASP A 397 -20.59 24.65 5.34
C ASP A 397 -22.00 24.07 5.09
N ALA A 398 -22.09 22.95 4.35
CA ALA A 398 -23.32 22.26 3.98
C ALA A 398 -24.31 23.13 3.16
N GLU A 399 -23.78 24.10 2.41
CA GLU A 399 -24.55 24.90 1.45
C GLU A 399 -24.83 24.14 0.15
N ILE A 400 -23.98 23.17 -0.18
CA ILE A 400 -24.12 22.27 -1.33
C ILE A 400 -23.93 20.82 -0.91
N ASP A 401 -24.41 19.88 -1.73
CA ASP A 401 -24.17 18.44 -1.60
C ASP A 401 -23.02 17.95 -2.51
N THR A 402 -22.62 16.68 -2.35
CA THR A 402 -21.54 16.07 -3.14
C THR A 402 -21.86 15.97 -4.63
N GLN A 403 -23.13 15.87 -5.02
CA GLN A 403 -23.53 15.85 -6.42
C GLN A 403 -23.37 17.23 -7.06
N GLN A 404 -23.77 18.29 -6.37
CA GLN A 404 -23.60 19.67 -6.79
C GLN A 404 -22.12 20.02 -6.87
N PHE A 405 -21.31 19.63 -5.87
CA PHE A 405 -19.85 19.76 -5.94
C PHE A 405 -19.30 19.08 -7.20
N SER A 406 -19.66 17.83 -7.45
CA SER A 406 -19.20 17.08 -8.63
C SER A 406 -19.57 17.76 -9.95
N ARG A 407 -20.77 18.33 -10.06
CA ARG A 407 -21.21 19.11 -11.24
C ARG A 407 -20.37 20.36 -11.45
N MET A 408 -20.02 21.08 -10.38
CA MET A 408 -19.16 22.27 -10.45
C MET A 408 -17.75 21.92 -10.94
N ILE A 409 -17.16 20.83 -10.43
CA ILE A 409 -15.85 20.35 -10.86
C ILE A 409 -15.88 19.87 -12.33
N GLN A 410 -16.92 19.13 -12.74
CA GLN A 410 -17.07 18.70 -14.14
C GLN A 410 -17.24 19.88 -15.12
N ALA A 411 -17.91 20.96 -14.71
CA ALA A 411 -18.05 22.15 -15.54
C ALA A 411 -16.70 22.82 -15.84
N LEU A 412 -15.76 22.81 -14.88
CA LEU A 412 -14.38 23.26 -15.11
C LEU A 412 -13.66 22.40 -16.15
N HIS A 413 -13.87 21.08 -16.10
CA HIS A 413 -13.26 20.15 -17.04
C HIS A 413 -13.74 20.39 -18.49
N ARG A 414 -15.03 20.69 -18.69
CA ARG A 414 -15.63 20.94 -20.01
C ARG A 414 -15.24 22.27 -20.64
N ARG A 415 -15.15 23.35 -19.87
CA ARG A 415 -14.81 24.70 -20.37
C ARG A 415 -13.45 24.78 -21.07
N ARG A 416 -12.56 23.80 -20.81
CA ARG A 416 -11.21 23.72 -21.41
C ARG A 416 -11.10 22.77 -22.60
N ARG A 417 -12.06 21.86 -22.83
CA ARG A 417 -12.09 21.07 -24.08
C ARG A 417 -12.66 21.86 -25.25
N ALA A 418 -13.36 22.96 -24.97
CA ALA A 418 -14.02 23.82 -25.94
C ALA A 418 -13.23 25.10 -26.28
N ALA A 419 -12.11 25.35 -25.57
CA ALA A 419 -11.18 26.46 -25.78
C ALA A 419 -9.82 25.88 -26.16
#